data_AF-A0A0A8UMT4-F1
#
_entry.id   AF-A0A0A8UMT4-F1
#
_cell.length_a   1.000
_cell.length_b   1.000
_cell.length_c   1.000
_cell.angle_alpha   90.00
_cell.angle_beta   90.00
_cell.angle_gamma   90.00
#
_symmetry.space_group_name_H-M   'P 1'
#
loop_
_entity.id
_entity.type
_entity.pdbx_description
1 polymer ?
#
loop_
_entity_poly.entity_id
_entity_poly.type
_entity_poly.pdbx_seq_one_letter_code
_entity_poly.pdbx_strand_id
1 'polypeptide(L)'
;MDLNAAYVDTHGQSTIGFGTCKLLDFKILPRLKNIHKQKLYMVSDSDKDVYTNLTNILKDSIQWKHIEEHYDEAIKHLVALKTGLVEADVFIKRFSKDNYKHPAYKALCEIGKAAKTIFLCEYLQHEELRIEINEGVNIVERLNSVMNFFFYGKLGEVNSNDPEEQELSILCLDLLQACAVYINTLLIQEILSDPMWRNRPTPEDYRALSPLIHSHFNPYGTFLLDLAKRLMIGNEDFTHINASQRESEAINQIA
;
A
#
# COMPACT_ATOMS: atom_id res chain seq x y z
N MET A 1 -15.53 -2.05 3.49
CA MET A 1 -14.36 -2.30 2.62
C MET A 1 -13.45 -3.20 3.40
N ASP A 2 -13.54 -4.50 3.20
CA ASP A 2 -12.71 -5.47 3.93
C ASP A 2 -11.31 -5.43 3.35
N LEU A 3 -10.41 -4.71 4.03
CA LEU A 3 -9.01 -4.70 3.69
C LEU A 3 -8.43 -6.05 4.12
N ASN A 4 -8.16 -6.93 3.17
CA ASN A 4 -7.67 -8.29 3.45
C ASN A 4 -6.13 -8.41 3.34
N ALA A 5 -5.48 -7.41 2.76
CA ALA A 5 -4.03 -7.39 2.59
C ALA A 5 -3.43 -5.97 2.64
N ALA A 6 -2.19 -5.86 3.09
CA ALA A 6 -1.35 -4.67 2.97
C ALA A 6 -0.08 -4.99 2.18
N TYR A 7 0.17 -4.22 1.12
CA TYR A 7 1.42 -4.24 0.36
C TYR A 7 2.41 -3.30 1.03
N VAL A 8 3.58 -3.82 1.41
CA VAL A 8 4.58 -3.04 2.14
C VAL A 8 5.97 -3.23 1.53
N ASP A 9 6.86 -2.28 1.77
CA ASP A 9 8.26 -2.46 1.39
C ASP A 9 9.03 -3.34 2.36
N THR A 10 10.29 -3.65 2.01
CA THR A 10 11.18 -4.48 2.84
C THR A 10 11.29 -4.01 4.29
N HIS A 11 11.16 -2.70 4.55
CA HIS A 11 11.20 -2.12 5.90
C HIS A 11 9.87 -2.23 6.68
N GLY A 12 8.74 -2.43 5.99
CA GLY A 12 7.43 -2.62 6.62
C GLY A 12 7.22 -4.02 7.17
N GLN A 13 8.13 -4.97 6.87
CA GLN A 13 8.05 -6.31 7.45
C GLN A 13 8.54 -6.31 8.90
N SER A 14 7.83 -7.01 9.77
CA SER A 14 8.33 -7.37 11.10
C SER A 14 7.76 -8.73 11.50
N THR A 15 8.51 -9.47 12.32
CA THR A 15 8.05 -10.77 12.81
C THR A 15 6.72 -10.61 13.57
N ILE A 16 6.63 -9.62 14.46
CA ILE A 16 5.37 -9.31 15.13
C ILE A 16 4.25 -8.96 14.15
N GLY A 17 4.54 -8.16 13.12
CA GLY A 17 3.56 -7.80 12.09
C GLY A 17 2.97 -9.04 11.42
N PHE A 18 3.81 -10.00 11.01
CA PHE A 18 3.33 -11.28 10.49
C PHE A 18 2.47 -12.05 11.49
N GLY A 19 2.83 -12.07 12.78
CA GLY A 19 2.09 -12.78 13.82
C GLY A 19 0.72 -12.15 14.09
N THR A 20 0.70 -10.84 14.29
CA THR A 20 -0.51 -10.03 14.48
C THR A 20 -1.44 -10.16 13.28
N CYS A 21 -0.93 -9.98 12.06
CA CYS A 21 -1.72 -10.07 10.84
C CYS A 21 -2.31 -11.47 10.68
N LYS A 22 -1.51 -12.52 10.94
CA LYS A 22 -1.99 -13.91 10.85
C LYS A 22 -3.17 -14.19 11.78
N LEU A 23 -3.15 -13.66 13.00
CA LEU A 23 -4.22 -13.85 13.98
C LEU A 23 -5.46 -12.98 13.71
N LEU A 24 -5.29 -11.87 12.99
CA LEU A 24 -6.39 -11.00 12.57
C LEU A 24 -7.00 -11.41 11.22
N ASP A 25 -6.53 -12.50 10.62
CA ASP A 25 -6.86 -12.96 9.26
C ASP A 25 -6.57 -11.89 8.19
N PHE A 26 -5.45 -11.20 8.37
CA PHE A 26 -4.96 -10.16 7.48
C PHE A 26 -3.63 -10.58 6.87
N LYS A 27 -3.39 -10.27 5.60
CA LYS A 27 -2.12 -10.59 4.93
C LYS A 27 -1.21 -9.37 4.88
N ILE A 28 0.03 -9.53 5.33
CA ILE A 28 1.09 -8.57 5.04
C ILE A 28 1.95 -9.11 3.91
N LEU A 29 2.06 -8.36 2.83
CA LEU A 29 2.70 -8.79 1.59
C LEU A 29 3.90 -7.88 1.27
N PRO A 30 5.07 -8.14 1.89
CA PRO A 30 6.25 -7.31 1.69
C PRO A 30 6.96 -7.58 0.37
N ARG A 31 7.34 -6.51 -0.34
CA ARG A 31 8.32 -6.56 -1.45
C ARG A 31 9.73 -6.71 -0.88
N LEU A 32 10.34 -7.87 -1.09
CA LEU A 32 11.62 -8.25 -0.48
C LEU A 32 12.82 -7.96 -1.41
N LYS A 33 13.50 -6.83 -1.20
CA LYS A 33 14.72 -6.46 -1.96
C LYS A 33 15.90 -7.40 -1.67
N ASN A 34 16.07 -7.80 -0.41
CA ASN A 34 17.17 -8.63 0.06
C ASN A 34 16.70 -10.05 0.42
N ILE A 35 16.09 -10.75 -0.55
CA ILE A 35 15.57 -12.11 -0.35
C ILE A 35 16.66 -13.09 0.13
N HIS A 36 17.88 -12.95 -0.37
CA HIS A 36 19.05 -13.76 0.01
C HIS A 36 19.45 -13.64 1.50
N LYS A 37 19.01 -12.59 2.20
CA LYS A 37 19.23 -12.42 3.65
C LYS A 37 18.13 -13.03 4.50
N GLN A 38 17.00 -13.41 3.91
CA GLN A 38 15.89 -14.00 4.64
C GLN A 38 16.25 -15.43 5.08
N LYS A 39 15.72 -15.81 6.24
CA LYS A 39 15.90 -17.14 6.82
C LYS A 39 14.53 -17.75 7.09
N LEU A 40 14.46 -19.07 6.95
CA LEU A 40 13.28 -19.88 7.23
C LEU A 40 13.38 -20.45 8.64
N TYR A 41 12.30 -20.38 9.41
CA TYR A 41 12.21 -20.98 10.74
C TYR A 41 11.70 -22.41 10.66
N MET A 42 12.26 -23.29 11.47
CA MET A 42 11.92 -24.72 11.47
C MET A 42 10.71 -24.99 12.36
N VAL A 43 9.95 -26.04 12.04
CA VAL A 43 8.87 -26.53 12.91
C VAL A 43 9.50 -27.21 14.12
N SER A 44 10.55 -28.01 13.92
CA SER A 44 11.25 -28.72 14.98
C SER A 44 12.76 -28.75 14.74
N ASP A 45 13.56 -28.96 15.79
CA ASP A 45 15.01 -29.08 15.64
C ASP A 45 15.43 -30.28 14.76
N SER A 46 14.59 -31.31 14.69
CA SER A 46 14.78 -32.48 13.81
C SER A 46 14.64 -32.16 12.32
N ASP A 47 14.05 -31.02 11.95
CA ASP A 47 13.85 -30.66 10.54
C ASP A 47 15.17 -30.38 9.81
N LYS A 48 16.22 -30.04 10.56
CA LYS A 48 17.55 -29.73 10.00
C LYS A 48 18.14 -30.92 9.25
N ASP A 49 17.89 -32.13 9.76
CA ASP A 49 18.38 -33.37 9.15
C ASP A 49 17.53 -33.81 7.95
N VAL A 50 16.26 -33.35 7.90
CA VAL A 50 15.33 -33.62 6.80
C VAL A 50 15.65 -32.73 5.60
N TYR A 51 15.94 -31.45 5.83
CA TYR A 51 16.12 -30.44 4.79
C TYR A 51 17.61 -30.09 4.55
N THR A 52 18.42 -31.09 4.26
CA THR A 52 19.89 -30.95 4.09
C THR A 52 20.30 -29.88 3.09
N ASN A 53 19.60 -29.77 1.96
CA ASN A 53 19.87 -28.76 0.93
C ASN A 53 19.52 -27.31 1.35
N LEU A 54 18.71 -27.14 2.41
CA LEU A 54 18.26 -25.84 2.90
C LEU A 54 18.99 -25.40 4.17
N THR A 55 19.93 -26.20 4.68
CA THR A 55 20.65 -25.94 5.95
C THR A 55 21.19 -24.52 6.07
N ASN A 56 21.66 -23.91 4.98
CA ASN A 56 22.21 -22.55 4.97
C ASN A 56 21.16 -21.45 5.14
N ILE A 57 19.89 -21.71 4.83
CA ILE A 57 18.79 -20.75 4.92
C ILE A 57 17.86 -21.01 6.12
N LEU A 58 18.00 -22.17 6.77
CA LEU A 58 17.27 -22.50 7.99
C LEU A 58 17.84 -21.75 9.21
N LYS A 59 16.95 -21.45 10.15
CA LYS A 59 17.24 -20.82 11.44
C LYS A 59 16.62 -21.65 12.57
N ASP A 60 16.47 -21.05 13.74
CA ASP A 60 15.96 -21.67 14.96
C ASP A 60 14.55 -22.27 14.78
N SER A 61 14.22 -23.27 15.58
CA SER A 61 12.89 -23.85 15.65
C SER A 61 11.88 -22.90 16.34
N ILE A 62 10.63 -23.05 15.96
CA ILE A 62 9.50 -22.31 16.55
C ILE A 62 9.18 -22.91 17.94
N GLN A 63 9.04 -22.05 18.94
CA GLN A 63 8.73 -22.48 20.31
C GLN A 63 7.23 -22.69 20.52
N TRP A 64 6.70 -23.81 20.03
CA TRP A 64 5.26 -24.12 20.09
C TRP A 64 4.66 -24.10 21.50
N LYS A 65 5.35 -24.66 22.49
CA LYS A 65 4.88 -24.65 23.89
C LYS A 65 4.69 -23.24 24.43
N HIS A 66 5.57 -22.31 24.06
CA HIS A 66 5.47 -20.92 24.49
C HIS A 66 4.27 -20.20 23.84
N ILE A 67 3.94 -20.57 22.60
CA ILE A 67 2.71 -20.10 21.95
C ILE A 67 1.51 -20.62 22.73
N GLU A 68 1.44 -21.92 23.01
CA GLU A 68 0.32 -22.55 23.72
C GLU A 68 0.08 -21.91 25.10
N GLU A 69 1.14 -21.67 25.87
CA GLU A 69 1.06 -21.10 27.22
C GLU A 69 0.54 -19.64 27.26
N HIS A 70 0.79 -18.86 26.20
CA HIS A 70 0.50 -17.42 26.19
C HIS A 70 -0.44 -16.98 25.06
N TYR A 71 -1.05 -17.94 24.36
CA TYR A 71 -1.95 -17.68 23.23
C TYR A 71 -3.13 -16.80 23.64
N ASP A 72 -3.79 -17.14 24.74
CA ASP A 72 -4.96 -16.41 25.24
C ASP A 72 -4.64 -14.94 25.57
N GLU A 73 -3.46 -14.69 26.11
CA GLU A 73 -3.01 -13.32 26.42
C GLU A 73 -2.76 -12.52 25.14
N ALA A 74 -2.10 -13.14 24.15
CA ALA A 74 -1.89 -12.52 22.84
C ALA A 74 -3.22 -12.19 22.15
N ILE A 75 -4.20 -13.09 22.18
CA ILE A 75 -5.53 -12.87 21.61
C ILE A 75 -6.27 -11.72 22.32
N LYS A 76 -6.21 -11.62 23.65
CA LYS A 76 -6.83 -10.48 24.38
C LYS A 76 -6.30 -9.13 23.90
N HIS A 77 -4.99 -9.03 23.68
CA HIS A 77 -4.39 -7.81 23.16
C HIS A 77 -4.80 -7.51 21.71
N LEU A 78 -4.91 -8.53 20.87
CA LEU A 78 -5.38 -8.37 19.49
C LEU A 78 -6.86 -8.00 19.41
N VAL A 79 -7.69 -8.56 20.30
CA VAL A 79 -9.10 -8.15 20.40
C VAL A 79 -9.19 -6.69 20.81
N ALA A 80 -8.41 -6.26 21.81
CA ALA A 80 -8.39 -4.85 22.23
C ALA A 80 -7.96 -3.90 21.09
N LEU A 81 -6.99 -4.32 20.27
CA LEU A 81 -6.60 -3.59 19.06
C LEU A 81 -7.74 -3.58 18.02
N LYS A 82 -8.35 -4.73 17.73
CA LYS A 82 -9.43 -4.86 16.74
C LYS A 82 -10.69 -4.10 17.13
N THR A 83 -11.00 -3.99 18.42
CA THR A 83 -12.13 -3.22 18.94
C THR A 83 -11.83 -1.75 19.17
N GLY A 84 -10.60 -1.29 18.90
CA GLY A 84 -10.19 0.11 19.10
C GLY A 84 -10.08 0.54 20.57
N LEU A 85 -9.99 -0.42 21.52
CA LEU A 85 -9.72 -0.12 22.93
C LEU A 85 -8.27 0.33 23.14
N VAL A 86 -7.38 -0.06 22.22
CA VAL A 86 -5.99 0.35 22.18
C VAL A 86 -5.68 0.82 20.76
N GLU A 87 -5.10 2.02 20.65
CA GLU A 87 -4.63 2.55 19.37
C GLU A 87 -3.43 1.75 18.84
N ALA A 88 -3.29 1.69 17.52
CA ALA A 88 -2.25 0.90 16.88
C ALA A 88 -0.83 1.35 17.27
N ASP A 89 -0.61 2.64 17.45
CA ASP A 89 0.70 3.17 17.86
C ASP A 89 1.04 2.75 19.31
N VAL A 90 0.07 2.76 20.22
CA VAL A 90 0.20 2.28 21.61
C VAL A 90 0.48 0.78 21.62
N PHE A 91 -0.22 0.01 20.78
CA PHE A 91 0.03 -1.42 20.62
C PHE A 91 1.46 -1.68 20.15
N ILE A 92 1.91 -0.99 19.10
CA ILE A 92 3.28 -1.13 18.55
C ILE A 92 4.33 -0.71 19.58
N LYS A 93 4.13 0.41 20.30
CA LYS A 93 5.03 0.87 21.37
C LYS A 93 5.11 -0.15 22.50
N ARG A 94 3.99 -0.73 22.90
CA ARG A 94 3.95 -1.76 23.96
C ARG A 94 4.65 -3.03 23.53
N PHE A 95 4.49 -3.41 22.27
CA PHE A 95 5.09 -4.59 21.66
C PHE A 95 6.30 -4.23 20.78
N SER A 96 7.11 -3.28 21.23
CA SER A 96 8.36 -2.91 20.57
C SER A 96 9.51 -3.80 21.03
N LYS A 97 10.64 -3.70 20.32
CA LYS A 97 11.89 -4.40 20.66
C LYS A 97 12.36 -4.13 22.10
N ASP A 98 12.00 -2.98 22.67
CA ASP A 98 12.40 -2.56 24.01
C ASP A 98 11.64 -3.33 25.10
N ASN A 99 10.46 -3.89 24.77
CA ASN A 99 9.62 -4.69 25.68
C ASN A 99 9.69 -6.20 25.40
N TYR A 100 10.83 -6.68 24.86
CA TYR A 100 11.05 -8.09 24.49
C TYR A 100 10.76 -9.12 25.59
N LYS A 101 10.72 -8.70 26.87
CA LYS A 101 10.46 -9.59 28.01
C LYS A 101 9.00 -9.99 28.18
N HIS A 102 8.04 -9.29 27.56
CA HIS A 102 6.62 -9.61 27.74
C HIS A 102 6.28 -11.00 27.14
N PRO A 103 5.66 -11.92 27.89
CA PRO A 103 5.36 -13.26 27.37
C PRO A 103 4.46 -13.27 26.13
N ALA A 104 3.35 -12.50 26.14
CA ALA A 104 2.50 -12.36 24.96
C ALA A 104 3.24 -11.80 23.72
N TYR A 105 4.22 -10.90 23.91
CA TYR A 105 5.04 -10.40 22.80
C TYR A 105 5.83 -11.52 22.13
N LYS A 106 6.48 -12.35 22.95
CA LYS A 106 7.28 -13.47 22.47
C LYS A 106 6.40 -14.49 21.76
N ALA A 107 5.22 -14.82 22.31
CA ALA A 107 4.26 -15.68 21.64
C ALA A 107 3.85 -15.13 20.26
N LEU A 108 3.53 -13.83 20.15
CA LEU A 108 3.26 -13.19 18.87
C LEU A 108 4.45 -13.26 17.91
N CYS A 109 5.67 -13.11 18.40
CA CYS A 109 6.87 -13.27 17.60
C CYS A 109 7.04 -14.71 17.10
N GLU A 110 6.82 -15.72 17.92
CA GLU A 110 6.91 -17.14 17.51
C GLU A 110 5.87 -17.47 16.44
N ILE A 111 4.62 -17.01 16.60
CA ILE A 111 3.57 -17.13 15.56
C ILE A 111 4.01 -16.40 14.28
N GLY A 112 4.58 -15.21 14.43
CA GLY A 112 5.11 -14.42 13.34
C GLY A 112 6.25 -15.08 12.58
N LYS A 113 7.12 -15.85 13.25
CA LYS A 113 8.16 -16.66 12.61
C LYS A 113 7.52 -17.71 11.70
N ALA A 114 6.50 -18.42 12.17
CA ALA A 114 5.77 -19.41 11.39
C ALA A 114 5.11 -18.77 10.16
N ALA A 115 4.32 -17.71 10.37
CA ALA A 115 3.63 -16.99 9.30
C ALA A 115 4.61 -16.42 8.27
N LYS A 116 5.74 -15.86 8.72
CA LYS A 116 6.79 -15.36 7.84
C LYS A 116 7.43 -16.48 7.01
N THR A 117 7.72 -17.64 7.60
CA THR A 117 8.27 -18.79 6.87
C THR A 117 7.30 -19.27 5.79
N ILE A 118 6.01 -19.39 6.11
CA ILE A 118 4.96 -19.76 5.14
C ILE A 118 4.95 -18.75 3.99
N PHE A 119 4.88 -17.45 4.30
CA PHE A 119 4.92 -16.40 3.30
C PHE A 119 6.18 -16.48 2.42
N LEU A 120 7.36 -16.71 3.00
CA LEU A 120 8.60 -16.80 2.22
C LEU A 120 8.59 -18.00 1.27
N CYS A 121 8.04 -19.14 1.69
CA CYS A 121 7.88 -20.30 0.83
C CYS A 121 6.94 -20.00 -0.34
N GLU A 122 5.77 -19.43 -0.06
CA GLU A 122 4.80 -19.01 -1.09
C GLU A 122 5.41 -17.99 -2.05
N TYR A 123 6.10 -16.97 -1.51
CA TYR A 123 6.76 -15.90 -2.26
C TYR A 123 7.85 -16.43 -3.20
N LEU A 124 8.59 -17.47 -2.79
CA LEU A 124 9.61 -18.09 -3.63
C LEU A 124 9.00 -19.02 -4.67
N GLN A 125 7.95 -19.75 -4.31
CA GLN A 125 7.32 -20.76 -5.17
C GLN A 125 6.45 -20.15 -6.27
N HIS A 126 5.69 -19.09 -5.96
CA HIS A 126 4.70 -18.52 -6.87
C HIS A 126 5.16 -17.19 -7.45
N GLU A 127 5.36 -17.15 -8.77
CA GLU A 127 5.68 -15.92 -9.47
C GLU A 127 4.53 -14.91 -9.47
N GLU A 128 3.30 -15.40 -9.62
CA GLU A 128 2.07 -14.60 -9.61
C GLU A 128 1.97 -13.74 -8.35
N LEU A 129 2.30 -14.31 -7.18
CA LEU A 129 2.31 -13.58 -5.90
C LEU A 129 3.35 -12.44 -5.91
N ARG A 130 4.52 -12.65 -6.52
CA ARG A 130 5.54 -11.60 -6.62
C ARG A 130 5.11 -10.48 -7.57
N ILE A 131 4.43 -10.82 -8.66
CA ILE A 131 3.86 -9.85 -9.60
C ILE A 131 2.81 -9.01 -8.87
N GLU A 132 1.86 -9.65 -8.19
CA GLU A 132 0.81 -8.97 -7.42
C GLU A 132 1.42 -8.00 -6.40
N ILE A 133 2.43 -8.45 -5.64
CA ILE A 133 3.11 -7.60 -4.65
C ILE A 133 3.77 -6.40 -5.31
N ASN A 134 4.43 -6.61 -6.45
CA ASN A 134 5.10 -5.54 -7.16
C ASN A 134 4.09 -4.52 -7.72
N GLU A 135 2.99 -4.99 -8.30
CA GLU A 135 1.88 -4.14 -8.77
C GLU A 135 1.28 -3.33 -7.62
N GLY A 136 1.00 -3.96 -6.47
CA GLY A 136 0.46 -3.30 -5.28
C GLY A 136 1.38 -2.20 -4.74
N VAL A 137 2.69 -2.46 -4.64
CA VAL A 137 3.66 -1.45 -4.20
C VAL A 137 3.81 -0.33 -5.23
N ASN A 138 3.80 -0.64 -6.53
CA ASN A 138 3.88 0.38 -7.59
C ASN A 138 2.72 1.39 -7.54
N ILE A 139 1.52 0.96 -7.12
CA ILE A 139 0.38 1.88 -6.94
C ILE A 139 0.71 2.91 -5.85
N VAL A 140 1.23 2.46 -4.71
CA VAL A 140 1.61 3.34 -3.60
C VAL A 140 2.75 4.28 -3.99
N GLU A 141 3.76 3.77 -4.70
CA GLU A 141 4.87 4.60 -5.22
C GLU A 141 4.37 5.67 -6.20
N ARG A 142 3.44 5.30 -7.09
CA ARG A 142 2.83 6.25 -8.05
C ARG A 142 1.99 7.30 -7.32
N LEU A 143 1.22 6.91 -6.31
CA LEU A 143 0.46 7.84 -5.47
C LEU A 143 1.40 8.83 -4.78
N ASN A 144 2.50 8.35 -4.17
CA ASN A 144 3.52 9.22 -3.58
C ASN A 144 4.14 10.17 -4.59
N SER A 145 4.39 9.72 -5.82
CA SER A 145 4.89 10.58 -6.91
C SER A 145 3.91 11.71 -7.26
N VAL A 146 2.61 11.41 -7.32
CA VAL A 146 1.58 12.42 -7.60
C VAL A 146 1.45 13.40 -6.44
N MET A 147 1.47 12.91 -5.19
CA MET A 147 1.45 13.77 -4.01
C MET A 147 2.64 14.72 -3.98
N ASN A 148 3.86 14.23 -4.26
CA ASN A 148 5.05 15.08 -4.35
C ASN A 148 4.95 16.13 -5.47
N PHE A 149 4.28 15.78 -6.58
CA PHE A 149 4.05 16.71 -7.68
C PHE A 149 3.12 17.86 -7.27
N PHE A 150 2.02 17.56 -6.56
CA PHE A 150 1.11 18.60 -6.08
C PHE A 150 1.68 19.39 -4.91
N PHE A 151 2.46 18.74 -4.05
CA PHE A 151 3.12 19.37 -2.91
C PHE A 151 4.49 19.97 -3.30
N TYR A 152 4.58 20.63 -4.46
CA TYR A 152 5.86 21.12 -5.01
C TYR A 152 6.53 22.22 -4.16
N GLY A 153 5.79 22.90 -3.30
CA GLY A 153 6.30 23.95 -2.42
C GLY A 153 7.26 23.38 -1.37
N LYS A 154 8.36 24.11 -1.08
CA LYS A 154 9.38 23.72 -0.09
C LYS A 154 9.91 22.28 -0.27
N LEU A 155 10.16 21.87 -1.51
CA LEU A 155 10.72 20.55 -1.88
C LEU A 155 9.83 19.34 -1.55
N GLY A 156 8.52 19.52 -1.31
CA GLY A 156 7.67 18.40 -0.90
C GLY A 156 7.72 18.08 0.58
N GLU A 157 8.38 18.93 1.39
CA GLU A 157 8.57 18.67 2.82
C GLU A 157 7.62 19.52 3.68
N VAL A 158 6.93 18.84 4.59
CA VAL A 158 6.14 19.50 5.63
C VAL A 158 7.09 20.13 6.64
N ASN A 159 7.30 21.44 6.49
CA ASN A 159 8.31 22.20 7.23
C ASN A 159 7.78 22.85 8.53
N SER A 160 6.52 22.60 8.91
CA SER A 160 5.99 23.09 10.19
C SER A 160 6.34 22.14 11.32
N ASN A 161 6.64 22.69 12.50
CA ASN A 161 6.82 21.90 13.73
C ASN A 161 5.50 21.74 14.51
N ASP A 162 4.41 22.32 14.03
CA ASP A 162 3.08 22.21 14.64
C ASP A 162 2.34 20.99 14.07
N PRO A 163 2.02 19.96 14.87
CA PRO A 163 1.29 18.78 14.42
C PRO A 163 -0.05 19.11 13.73
N GLU A 164 -0.76 20.15 14.18
CA GLU A 164 -2.06 20.52 13.59
C GLU A 164 -1.88 21.05 12.16
N GLU A 165 -0.85 21.87 11.92
CA GLU A 165 -0.52 22.35 10.57
C GLU A 165 -0.01 21.22 9.66
N GLN A 166 0.74 20.26 10.21
CA GLN A 166 1.17 19.07 9.47
C GLN A 166 -0.02 18.23 9.04
N GLU A 167 -0.93 17.94 9.96
CA GLU A 167 -2.15 17.17 9.71
C GLU A 167 -3.02 17.86 8.65
N LEU A 168 -3.27 19.17 8.80
CA LEU A 168 -4.05 19.93 7.83
C LEU A 168 -3.42 19.91 6.43
N SER A 169 -2.09 20.02 6.34
CA SER A 169 -1.38 19.97 5.07
C SER A 169 -1.56 18.62 4.37
N ILE A 170 -1.46 17.51 5.12
CA ILE A 170 -1.64 16.15 4.62
C ILE A 170 -3.09 15.93 4.17
N LEU A 171 -4.07 16.33 4.99
CA LEU A 171 -5.49 16.19 4.66
C LEU A 171 -5.87 16.98 3.39
N CYS A 172 -5.35 18.20 3.23
CA CYS A 172 -5.55 18.99 2.02
C CYS A 172 -4.93 18.32 0.79
N LEU A 173 -3.75 17.70 0.93
CA LEU A 173 -3.07 16.98 -0.14
C LEU A 173 -3.85 15.72 -0.55
N ASP A 174 -4.36 14.97 0.43
CA ASP A 174 -5.22 13.80 0.20
C ASP A 174 -6.50 14.18 -0.55
N LEU A 175 -7.13 15.30 -0.17
CA LEU A 175 -8.31 15.82 -0.87
C LEU A 175 -8.00 16.17 -2.33
N LEU A 176 -6.88 16.89 -2.56
CA LEU A 176 -6.46 17.26 -3.91
C LEU A 176 -6.16 16.02 -4.76
N GLN A 177 -5.48 15.03 -4.18
CA GLN A 177 -5.20 13.75 -4.82
C GLN A 177 -6.49 13.02 -5.22
N ALA A 178 -7.48 12.96 -4.33
CA ALA A 178 -8.78 12.35 -4.61
C ALA A 178 -9.50 13.06 -5.76
N CYS A 179 -9.49 14.40 -5.76
CA CYS A 179 -10.06 15.21 -6.85
C CYS A 179 -9.35 14.95 -8.19
N ALA A 180 -8.02 14.89 -8.21
CA ALA A 180 -7.25 14.60 -9.42
C ALA A 180 -7.55 13.21 -9.98
N VAL A 181 -7.61 12.19 -9.12
CA VAL A 181 -7.99 10.82 -9.50
C VAL A 181 -9.40 10.78 -10.09
N TYR A 182 -10.33 11.54 -9.50
CA TYR A 182 -11.70 11.63 -10.00
C TYR A 182 -11.76 12.24 -11.40
N ILE A 183 -11.11 13.39 -11.62
CA ILE A 183 -11.05 14.03 -12.94
C ILE A 183 -10.41 13.11 -13.97
N ASN A 184 -9.29 12.47 -13.63
CA ASN A 184 -8.61 11.51 -14.50
C ASN A 184 -9.51 10.34 -14.88
N THR A 185 -10.30 9.83 -13.93
CA THR A 185 -11.25 8.75 -14.18
C THR A 185 -12.30 9.18 -15.19
N LEU A 186 -12.86 10.39 -15.05
CA LEU A 186 -13.83 10.92 -16.01
C LEU A 186 -13.24 11.12 -17.41
N LEU A 187 -12.03 11.69 -17.50
CA LEU A 187 -11.32 11.87 -18.78
C LEU A 187 -11.04 10.53 -19.48
N ILE A 188 -10.60 9.53 -18.71
CA ILE A 188 -10.37 8.18 -19.21
C ILE A 188 -11.68 7.55 -19.72
N GLN A 189 -12.77 7.68 -18.97
CA GLN A 189 -14.08 7.17 -19.38
C GLN A 189 -14.58 7.82 -20.67
N GLU A 190 -14.39 9.13 -20.82
CA GLU A 190 -14.75 9.87 -22.03
C GLU A 190 -13.95 9.39 -23.24
N ILE A 191 -12.62 9.26 -23.11
CA ILE A 191 -11.74 8.75 -24.17
C ILE A 191 -12.14 7.33 -24.58
N LEU A 192 -12.41 6.45 -23.61
CA LEU A 192 -12.81 5.06 -23.89
C LEU A 192 -14.23 4.95 -24.48
N SER A 193 -15.06 5.98 -24.32
CA SER A 193 -16.40 6.04 -24.92
C SER A 193 -16.36 6.43 -26.40
N ASP A 194 -15.30 7.09 -26.86
CA ASP A 194 -15.12 7.48 -28.26
C ASP A 194 -14.98 6.23 -29.16
N PRO A 195 -15.80 6.10 -30.23
CA PRO A 195 -15.73 4.97 -31.16
C PRO A 195 -14.35 4.68 -31.75
N MET A 196 -13.48 5.70 -31.86
CA MET A 196 -12.11 5.53 -32.35
C MET A 196 -11.27 4.59 -31.47
N TRP A 197 -11.55 4.55 -30.16
CA TRP A 197 -10.82 3.74 -29.18
C TRP A 197 -11.45 2.36 -28.93
N ARG A 198 -12.62 2.05 -29.50
CA ARG A 198 -13.38 0.83 -29.17
C ARG A 198 -12.64 -0.49 -29.45
N ASN A 199 -11.74 -0.51 -30.45
CA ASN A 199 -11.00 -1.70 -30.88
C ASN A 199 -9.47 -1.49 -30.89
N ARG A 200 -8.97 -0.43 -30.27
CA ARG A 200 -7.52 -0.13 -30.24
C ARG A 200 -6.79 -0.71 -29.03
N PRO A 201 -7.30 -0.57 -27.79
CA PRO A 201 -6.62 -1.07 -26.61
C PRO A 201 -6.64 -2.60 -26.58
N THR A 202 -5.50 -3.18 -26.26
CA THR A 202 -5.32 -4.59 -25.95
C THR A 202 -5.71 -4.87 -24.48
N PRO A 203 -5.91 -6.13 -24.08
CA PRO A 203 -6.10 -6.50 -22.68
C PRO A 203 -4.98 -5.98 -21.76
N GLU A 204 -3.75 -5.94 -22.27
CA GLU A 204 -2.59 -5.39 -21.58
C GLU A 204 -2.70 -3.88 -21.36
N ASP A 205 -3.23 -3.13 -22.33
CA ASP A 205 -3.45 -1.68 -22.19
C ASP A 205 -4.50 -1.38 -21.12
N TYR A 206 -5.59 -2.16 -21.07
CA TYR A 206 -6.60 -2.03 -20.02
C TYR A 206 -6.03 -2.36 -18.64
N ARG A 207 -5.11 -3.32 -18.55
CA ARG A 207 -4.41 -3.65 -17.30
C ARG A 207 -3.48 -2.53 -16.83
N ALA A 208 -2.85 -1.83 -17.76
CA ALA A 208 -1.93 -0.72 -17.46
C ALA A 208 -2.65 0.61 -17.15
N LEU A 209 -3.96 0.69 -17.39
CA LEU A 209 -4.74 1.90 -17.21
C LEU A 209 -4.78 2.30 -15.73
N SER A 210 -4.35 3.53 -15.44
CA SER A 210 -4.31 4.06 -14.08
C SER A 210 -4.79 5.52 -14.05
N PRO A 211 -5.70 5.89 -13.13
CA PRO A 211 -6.12 7.27 -12.96
C PRO A 211 -5.08 8.11 -12.19
N LEU A 212 -3.90 7.56 -11.87
CA LEU A 212 -2.82 8.27 -11.17
C LEU A 212 -1.83 8.95 -12.15
N ILE A 213 -2.31 9.37 -13.31
CA ILE A 213 -1.53 10.17 -14.26
C ILE A 213 -1.54 11.64 -13.83
N HIS A 214 -0.40 12.32 -13.89
CA HIS A 214 -0.32 13.71 -13.41
C HIS A 214 0.38 14.68 -14.37
N SER A 215 0.89 14.21 -15.50
CA SER A 215 1.67 15.03 -16.45
C SER A 215 0.88 16.16 -17.13
N HIS A 216 -0.46 16.08 -17.12
CA HIS A 216 -1.33 17.09 -17.75
C HIS A 216 -1.84 18.15 -16.75
N PHE A 217 -1.58 17.98 -15.45
CA PHE A 217 -1.84 19.04 -14.48
C PHE A 217 -0.71 20.06 -14.52
N ASN A 218 -1.05 21.35 -14.42
CA ASN A 218 -0.08 22.41 -14.19
C ASN A 218 -0.22 22.89 -12.74
N PRO A 219 0.75 22.64 -11.84
CA PRO A 219 0.68 23.10 -10.46
C PRO A 219 1.16 24.55 -10.30
N TYR A 220 1.69 25.16 -11.37
CA TYR A 220 2.28 26.51 -11.34
C TYR A 220 1.37 27.54 -11.99
N GLY A 221 1.34 28.73 -11.40
CA GLY A 221 0.71 29.90 -12.01
C GLY A 221 -0.33 30.53 -11.10
N THR A 222 -1.18 31.35 -11.70
CA THR A 222 -2.30 32.02 -11.02
C THR A 222 -3.59 31.44 -11.57
N PHE A 223 -4.29 30.70 -10.73
CA PHE A 223 -5.58 30.11 -11.06
C PHE A 223 -6.67 31.14 -10.76
N LEU A 224 -7.32 31.66 -11.80
CA LEU A 224 -8.50 32.50 -11.66
C LEU A 224 -9.72 31.59 -11.50
N LEU A 225 -10.14 31.41 -10.25
CA LEU A 225 -11.19 30.47 -9.92
C LEU A 225 -12.57 31.11 -10.11
N ASP A 226 -13.30 30.66 -11.12
CA ASP A 226 -14.71 31.00 -11.32
C ASP A 226 -15.60 29.82 -10.87
N LEU A 227 -16.20 29.96 -9.68
CA LEU A 227 -17.08 28.94 -9.09
C LEU A 227 -18.40 28.76 -9.86
N ALA A 228 -18.76 29.66 -10.78
CA ALA A 228 -19.95 29.52 -11.62
C ALA A 228 -19.68 28.67 -12.87
N LYS A 229 -18.40 28.53 -13.26
CA LYS A 229 -18.00 27.76 -14.44
C LYS A 229 -17.80 26.29 -14.06
N ARG A 230 -18.55 25.38 -14.69
CA ARG A 230 -18.37 23.92 -14.54
C ARG A 230 -17.47 23.37 -15.64
N LEU A 231 -16.68 22.36 -15.29
CA LEU A 231 -15.98 21.52 -16.26
C LEU A 231 -17.02 20.74 -17.08
N MET A 232 -16.91 20.81 -18.40
CA MET A 232 -17.84 20.13 -19.34
C MET A 232 -17.38 18.70 -19.62
N ILE A 233 -17.15 17.90 -18.58
CA ILE A 233 -16.67 16.52 -18.71
C ILE A 233 -17.87 15.57 -18.53
N GLY A 234 -18.12 14.69 -19.50
CA GLY A 234 -19.21 13.71 -19.44
C GLY A 234 -20.60 14.19 -19.93
N ASN A 235 -20.69 15.34 -20.60
CA ASN A 235 -21.92 15.77 -21.27
C ASN A 235 -22.03 15.18 -22.68
N GLU A 236 -23.19 14.59 -23.00
CA GLU A 236 -23.50 13.98 -24.31
C GLU A 236 -23.43 14.97 -25.50
N ASP A 237 -23.36 16.28 -25.25
CA ASP A 237 -23.44 17.34 -26.26
C ASP A 237 -22.12 17.65 -27.02
N PHE A 238 -21.00 17.00 -26.69
CA PHE A 238 -19.67 17.32 -27.27
C PHE A 238 -19.22 16.42 -28.45
N THR A 239 -20.15 15.79 -29.18
CA THR A 239 -19.82 14.99 -30.36
C THR A 239 -19.30 15.80 -31.57
N HIS A 240 -19.17 17.13 -31.50
CA HIS A 240 -18.88 17.98 -32.67
C HIS A 240 -17.65 18.88 -32.63
N ILE A 241 -16.78 18.78 -31.61
CA ILE A 241 -15.55 19.61 -31.56
C ILE A 241 -14.31 18.76 -31.92
N ASN A 242 -13.59 19.17 -32.96
CA ASN A 242 -12.39 18.52 -33.49
C ASN A 242 -11.28 18.38 -32.42
N ALA A 243 -10.50 17.30 -32.52
CA ALA A 243 -9.47 16.93 -31.54
C ALA A 243 -8.45 18.03 -31.23
N SER A 244 -8.14 18.92 -32.19
CA SER A 244 -7.23 20.05 -32.01
C SER A 244 -7.78 21.18 -31.12
N GLN A 245 -9.10 21.32 -31.05
CA GLN A 245 -9.77 22.26 -30.13
C GLN A 245 -9.93 21.66 -28.73
N ARG A 246 -10.05 20.33 -28.60
CA ARG A 246 -10.13 19.61 -27.32
C ARG A 246 -8.88 19.78 -26.46
N GLU A 247 -7.70 19.69 -27.05
CA GLU A 247 -6.44 19.92 -26.31
C GLU A 247 -6.30 21.38 -25.86
N SER A 248 -6.66 22.35 -26.70
CA SER A 248 -6.54 23.77 -26.37
C SER A 248 -7.55 24.23 -25.31
N GLU A 249 -8.76 23.67 -25.29
CA GLU A 249 -9.77 24.00 -24.28
C GLU A 249 -9.57 23.26 -22.96
N ALA A 250 -9.06 22.02 -22.98
CA ALA A 250 -8.70 21.30 -21.76
C ALA A 250 -7.48 21.93 -21.06
N ILE A 251 -6.47 22.37 -21.81
CA ILE A 251 -5.29 23.05 -21.27
C ILE A 251 -5.69 24.41 -20.64
N ASN A 252 -6.64 25.13 -21.23
CA ASN A 252 -7.14 26.41 -20.69
C ASN A 252 -8.19 26.28 -19.57
N GLN A 253 -8.69 25.08 -19.29
CA GLN A 253 -9.60 24.83 -18.16
C GLN A 253 -8.90 24.26 -16.93
N ILE A 254 -7.66 23.78 -17.08
CA ILE A 254 -6.82 23.23 -16.00
C ILE A 254 -5.72 24.23 -15.55
N ALA A 255 -5.46 25.29 -16.34
CA ALA A 255 -4.65 26.45 -15.95
C ALA A 255 -5.49 27.53 -15.25
#